data_AF-A0A520IDH6-F1
#
_entry.id   AF-A0A520IDH6-F1
#
_cell.length_a   1.000
_cell.length_b   1.000
_cell.length_c   1.000
_cell.angle_alpha   90.00
_cell.angle_beta   90.00
_cell.angle_gamma   90.00
#
_symmetry.space_group_name_H-M   'P 1'
#
loop_
_entity.id
_entity.type
_entity.pdbx_description
1 polymer ?
#
loop_
_entity_poly.entity_id
_entity_poly.type
_entity_poly.pdbx_seq_one_letter_code
_entity_poly.pdbx_strand_id
1 'polypeptide(L)' 'MSNIQEIKQHLASGDYTRIGKMLGISRKYARILLNRPTASKHDEAVRAAQKVANSNIDLGL' A
#
# COMPACT_ATOMS: atom_id res chain seq x y z
N MET A 1 -15.89 4.49 2.18
CA MET A 1 -14.92 3.42 1.85
C MET A 1 -13.76 4.10 1.15
N SER A 2 -12.56 4.11 1.73
CA SER A 2 -11.38 4.68 1.06
C SER A 2 -11.14 3.92 -0.24
N ASN A 3 -11.13 4.62 -1.36
CA ASN A 3 -11.04 3.99 -2.67
C ASN A 3 -9.61 3.51 -2.87
N ILE A 4 -9.38 2.19 -2.92
CA ILE A 4 -8.02 1.64 -3.11
C ILE A 4 -7.34 2.19 -4.37
N GLN A 5 -8.13 2.63 -5.34
CA GLN A 5 -7.66 3.31 -6.55
C GLN A 5 -7.05 4.68 -6.26
N GLU A 6 -7.65 5.49 -5.38
CA GLU A 6 -7.08 6.78 -4.96
C GLU A 6 -5.75 6.57 -4.23
N ILE A 7 -5.70 5.62 -3.29
CA ILE A 7 -4.46 5.29 -2.58
C ILE A 7 -3.35 4.92 -3.56
N LYS A 8 -3.66 4.11 -4.58
CA LYS A 8 -2.69 3.70 -5.60
C LYS A 8 -2.17 4.83 -6.47
N GLN A 9 -2.94 5.90 -6.68
CA GLN A 9 -2.48 7.07 -7.45
C GLN A 9 -1.31 7.78 -6.75
N HIS A 10 -1.28 7.73 -5.42
CA HIS A 10 -0.23 8.33 -4.61
C HIS A 10 0.92 7.36 -4.25
N LEU A 11 0.95 6.17 -4.84
CA LEU A 11 2.01 5.17 -4.60
C LEU A 11 2.92 5.02 -5.81
N ALA A 12 4.21 5.24 -5.59
CA ALA A 12 5.23 4.95 -6.58
C ALA A 12 5.65 3.47 -6.53
N SER A 13 6.36 3.01 -7.56
CA SER A 13 6.82 1.63 -7.65
C SER A 13 7.70 1.20 -6.44
N GLY A 14 8.44 2.15 -5.86
CA GLY A 14 9.29 1.94 -4.68
C GLY A 14 8.50 1.78 -3.37
N ASP A 15 7.28 2.30 -3.30
CA ASP A 15 6.48 2.29 -2.07
C ASP A 15 5.95 0.91 -1.72
N TYR A 16 5.74 0.04 -2.71
CA TYR A 16 5.43 -1.37 -2.46
C TYR A 16 6.54 -2.10 -1.69
N THR A 17 7.79 -1.64 -1.81
CA THR A 17 8.90 -2.17 -0.99
C THR A 17 8.78 -1.69 0.45
N ARG A 18 8.40 -0.43 0.68
CA ARG A 18 8.14 0.12 2.02
C ARG A 18 6.97 -0.59 2.70
N ILE A 19 5.86 -0.76 1.98
CA ILE A 19 4.68 -1.50 2.45
C ILE A 19 5.05 -2.95 2.79
N GLY A 20 5.83 -3.61 1.92
CA GLY A 20 6.34 -4.96 2.19
C GLY A 20 7.17 -5.03 3.48
N LYS A 21 8.08 -4.07 3.69
CA LYS A 21 8.89 -3.98 4.93
C LYS A 21 8.02 -3.78 6.18
N MET A 22 6.97 -2.95 6.11
CA MET A 22 6.06 -2.71 7.23
C MET A 22 5.28 -3.98 7.63
N LEU A 23 4.99 -4.86 6.67
CA LEU A 23 4.20 -6.07 6.88
C LEU A 23 5.06 -7.34 7.01
N GLY A 24 6.40 -7.21 6.92
CA GLY A 24 7.32 -8.36 6.95
C GLY A 24 7.19 -9.29 5.74
N ILE A 25 6.82 -8.77 4.56
CA ILE A 25 6.58 -9.54 3.34
C ILE A 25 7.36 -8.99 2.14
N SER A 26 7.47 -9.78 1.07
CA SER A 26 8.08 -9.32 -0.17
C SER A 26 7.26 -8.22 -0.86
N ARG A 27 7.94 -7.33 -1.60
CA ARG A 27 7.32 -6.32 -2.49
C ARG A 27 6.24 -6.92 -3.38
N LYS A 28 6.52 -8.09 -3.98
CA LYS A 28 5.59 -8.80 -4.86
C LYS A 28 4.30 -9.17 -4.12
N TYR A 29 4.44 -9.68 -2.89
CA TYR A 29 3.31 -10.09 -2.08
C TYR A 29 2.49 -8.89 -1.59
N ALA A 30 3.12 -7.80 -1.17
CA ALA A 30 2.44 -6.54 -0.82
C ALA A 30 1.57 -6.00 -1.96
N ARG A 31 2.10 -6.00 -3.19
CA ARG A 31 1.34 -5.62 -4.39
C ARG A 31 0.14 -6.54 -4.65
N ILE A 32 0.30 -7.85 -4.43
CA ILE A 32 -0.79 -8.82 -4.59
C ILE A 32 -1.88 -8.58 -3.56
N LEU A 33 -1.53 -8.38 -2.28
CA LEU A 33 -2.49 -8.13 -1.21
C LEU A 33 -3.33 -6.89 -1.48
N LEU A 34 -2.74 -5.80 -1.97
CA LEU A 34 -3.46 -4.57 -2.35
C LEU A 34 -4.41 -4.74 -3.56
N ASN A 35 -4.26 -5.81 -4.33
CA ASN A 35 -5.11 -6.13 -5.48
C ASN A 35 -6.11 -7.26 -5.17
N ARG A 36 -6.07 -7.85 -3.98
CA ARG A 36 -6.95 -8.98 -3.59
C ARG A 36 -7.71 -8.65 -2.30
N PRO A 37 -8.93 -8.10 -2.40
CA PRO A 37 -9.76 -7.76 -1.25
C PRO A 37 -10.09 -8.94 -0.33
N THR A 38 -10.11 -10.16 -0.89
CA THR A 38 -10.42 -11.39 -0.16
C THR A 38 -9.22 -11.98 0.61
N ALA A 39 -8.03 -11.40 0.47
CA ALA A 39 -6.86 -11.88 1.21
C ALA A 39 -6.96 -11.50 2.69
N SER A 40 -6.59 -12.42 3.59
CA SER A 40 -6.66 -12.20 5.04
C SER A 40 -5.90 -10.96 5.53
N LYS A 41 -4.81 -10.61 4.84
CA LYS A 41 -3.98 -9.43 5.15
C LYS A 41 -4.27 -8.22 4.26
N HIS A 42 -5.41 -8.20 3.56
CA HIS A 42 -5.77 -7.09 2.68
C HIS A 42 -5.86 -5.78 3.49
N ASP A 43 -6.64 -5.76 4.57
CA ASP A 43 -6.86 -4.56 5.38
C ASP A 43 -5.57 -4.00 5.99
N GLU A 44 -4.67 -4.88 6.46
CA GLU A 44 -3.34 -4.49 6.93
C GLU A 44 -2.53 -3.85 5.80
N ALA A 45 -2.58 -4.43 4.60
CA ALA A 45 -1.92 -3.88 3.43
C ALA A 45 -2.49 -2.51 3.03
N VAL A 46 -3.82 -2.33 3.09
CA VAL A 46 -4.48 -1.05 2.82
C VAL A 46 -4.05 0.01 3.83
N ARG A 47 -4.01 -0.31 5.13
CA ARG A 47 -3.57 0.63 6.17
C ARG A 47 -2.10 1.05 5.98
N ALA A 48 -1.23 0.08 5.66
CA ALA A 48 0.18 0.38 5.36
C ALA A 48 0.31 1.24 4.10
N ALA A 49 -0.43 0.92 3.04
CA ALA A 49 -0.47 1.70 1.81
C ALA A 49 -0.97 3.13 2.04
N GLN A 50 -2.03 3.31 2.82
CA GLN A 50 -2.56 4.62 3.18
C GLN A 50 -1.51 5.46 3.92
N LYS A 51 -0.78 4.86 4.86
CA LYS A 51 0.27 5.58 5.61
C LYS A 51 1.38 6.06 4.69
N VAL A 52 1.80 5.23 3.72
CA VAL A 52 2.83 5.62 2.75
C VAL A 52 2.30 6.68 1.77
N ALA A 53 1.08 6.52 1.28
CA ALA A 53 0.43 7.50 0.40
C ALA A 53 0.30 8.87 1.07
N ASN A 54 -0.11 8.92 2.34
CA ASN A 54 -0.17 10.17 3.10
C ASN A 54 1.21 10.82 3.24
N SER A 55 2.25 10.03 3.53
CA SER A 55 3.62 10.54 3.56
C SER A 55 4.09 11.11 2.22
N ASN A 56 3.67 10.54 1.09
CA ASN A 56 3.99 11.09 -0.23
C ASN A 56 3.24 12.41 -0.49
N ILE A 57 1.96 12.49 -0.11
CA ILE A 57 1.14 13.71 -0.22
C ILE A 57 1.74 14.84 0.63
N ASP A 58 2.12 14.56 1.88
CA ASP A 58 2.73 15.54 2.78
C ASP A 58 4.07 16.06 2.24
N LEU A 59 4.80 15.24 1.48
CA LEU A 59 6.06 15.59 0.84
C LEU A 59 5.88 16.26 -0.53
N GLY A 60 4.66 16.38 -1.05
CA GLY A 60 4.36 16.92 -2.38
C GLY A 60 4.88 16.07 -3.54
N LEU A 61 5.00 14.76 -3.32
CA LEU A 61 5.51 13.77 -4.30
C LEU A 61 4.40 13.01 -5.03
#